data_AF-A0A3S5XF40-F1
#
_entry.id   AF-A0A3S5XF40-F1
#
_cell.length_a   1.000
_cell.length_b   1.000
_cell.length_c   1.000
_cell.angle_alpha   90.00
_cell.angle_beta   90.00
_cell.angle_gamma   90.00
#
_symmetry.space_group_name_H-M   'P 1'
#
loop_
_entity.id
_entity.type
_entity.pdbx_description
1 polymer ?
#
loop_
_entity_poly.entity_id
_entity_poly.type
_entity_poly.pdbx_seq_one_letter_code
_entity_poly.pdbx_strand_id
1 'polypeptide(L)'
;EQQGAMVVKATAENVDEAVRELPDANLRPEDLWSVHSQPVFPKPHKRDSDTWAAIRKITETGEKIGLNHFKPIRPLGCGDTGSVH
;
A
#
# COMPACT_ATOMS: atom_id res chain seq x y z
N GLU A 1 45.87 26.21 11.46
CA GLU A 1 45.09 26.06 10.20
C GLU A 1 44.53 24.65 9.96
N GLN A 2 45.32 23.58 10.12
CA GLN A 2 44.88 22.20 9.81
C GLN A 2 43.57 21.75 10.51
N GLN A 3 43.36 22.13 11.77
CA GLN A 3 42.13 21.80 12.51
C GLN A 3 40.89 22.50 11.94
N GLY A 4 41.01 23.76 11.51
CA GLY A 4 39.91 24.49 10.88
C GLY A 4 39.50 23.90 9.54
N ALA A 5 40.48 23.49 8.72
CA ALA A 5 40.22 22.83 7.45
C ALA A 5 39.47 21.48 7.61
N MET A 6 39.79 20.73 8.67
CA MET A 6 39.12 19.46 8.97
C MET A 6 37.64 19.67 9.36
N VAL A 7 37.35 20.69 10.16
CA VAL A 7 35.97 21.04 10.56
C VAL A 7 35.15 21.51 9.36
N VAL A 8 35.74 22.35 8.49
CA VAL A 8 35.06 22.84 7.28
C VAL A 8 34.74 21.67 6.34
N LYS A 9 35.69 20.75 6.14
CA LYS A 9 35.48 19.58 5.27
C LYS A 9 34.39 18.65 5.81
N ALA A 10 34.44 18.32 7.09
CA ALA A 10 33.42 17.47 7.74
C ALA A 10 32.03 18.11 7.70
N THR A 11 31.95 19.44 7.84
CA THR A 11 30.69 20.18 7.76
C THR A 11 30.15 20.18 6.33
N ALA A 12 31.01 20.35 5.32
CA ALA A 12 30.61 20.30 3.91
C ALA A 12 30.10 18.89 3.51
N GLU A 13 30.77 17.83 3.97
CA GLU A 13 30.34 16.45 3.73
C GLU A 13 28.98 16.15 4.38
N ASN A 14 28.74 16.61 5.61
CA ASN A 14 27.46 16.46 6.30
C ASN A 14 26.32 17.24 5.60
N VAL A 15 26.60 18.46 5.13
CA VAL A 15 25.61 19.25 4.38
C VAL A 15 25.28 18.59 3.02
N ASP A 16 26.28 18.06 2.32
CA ASP A 16 26.08 17.34 1.05
C ASP A 16 25.23 16.07 1.23
N GLU A 17 25.46 15.31 2.29
CA GLU A 17 24.65 14.13 2.64
C GLU A 17 23.20 14.51 3.00
N ALA A 18 23.01 15.54 3.84
CA ALA A 18 21.68 15.97 4.26
C ALA A 18 20.81 16.48 3.09
N VAL A 19 21.41 17.09 2.08
CA VAL A 19 20.68 17.63 0.91
C VAL A 19 20.22 16.52 -0.04
N ARG A 20 20.84 15.33 -0.04
CA ARG A 20 20.41 14.19 -0.88
C ARG A 20 19.09 13.58 -0.44
N GLU A 21 18.76 13.68 0.83
CA GLU A 21 17.51 13.19 1.42
C GLU A 21 16.41 14.26 1.44
N LEU A 22 16.70 15.49 0.96
CA LEU A 22 15.67 16.51 0.85
C LEU A 22 14.72 16.17 -0.30
N PRO A 23 13.40 16.31 -0.09
CA PRO A 23 12.46 16.23 -1.20
C PRO A 23 12.82 17.30 -2.24
N ASP A 24 12.70 16.96 -3.53
CA ASP A 24 12.91 17.91 -4.62
C ASP A 24 12.11 19.19 -4.33
N ALA A 25 12.82 20.32 -4.26
CA ALA A 25 12.26 21.61 -3.86
C ALA A 25 11.20 22.14 -4.84
N ASN A 26 11.07 21.52 -6.02
CA ASN A 26 10.01 21.81 -6.98
C ASN A 26 8.73 20.99 -6.73
N LEU A 27 8.77 19.99 -5.84
CA LEU A 27 7.60 19.19 -5.47
C LEU A 27 6.76 19.97 -4.46
N ARG A 28 5.45 19.95 -4.67
CA ARG A 28 4.50 20.44 -3.68
C ARG A 28 4.23 19.32 -2.67
N PRO A 29 3.77 19.64 -1.45
CA PRO A 29 3.42 18.63 -0.45
C PRO A 29 2.47 17.54 -0.97
N GLU A 30 1.58 17.87 -1.89
CA GLU A 30 0.63 16.93 -2.49
C GLU A 30 1.33 15.90 -3.39
N ASP A 31 2.43 16.28 -4.04
CA ASP A 31 3.14 15.42 -4.98
C ASP A 31 3.84 14.25 -4.26
N LEU A 32 4.22 14.45 -2.98
CA LEU A 32 4.74 13.39 -2.10
C LEU A 32 3.73 12.26 -1.84
N TRP A 33 2.43 12.61 -1.81
CA TRP A 33 1.34 11.66 -1.54
C TRP A 33 0.58 11.23 -2.80
N SER A 34 1.04 11.67 -3.97
CA SER A 34 0.39 11.40 -5.26
C SER A 34 0.19 9.91 -5.53
N VAL A 35 1.18 9.08 -5.17
CA VAL A 35 1.11 7.61 -5.29
C VAL A 35 0.00 7.00 -4.43
N HIS A 36 -0.22 7.55 -3.24
CA HIS A 36 -1.26 7.08 -2.30
C HIS A 36 -2.66 7.55 -2.69
N SER A 37 -2.77 8.54 -3.58
CA SER A 37 -4.04 9.05 -4.09
C SER A 37 -4.52 8.28 -5.32
N GLN A 38 -3.73 7.34 -5.85
CA GLN A 38 -4.12 6.58 -7.03
C GLN A 38 -5.21 5.56 -6.70
N PRO A 39 -6.22 5.38 -7.57
CA PRO A 39 -7.22 4.32 -7.40
C PRO A 39 -6.55 2.95 -7.36
N VAL A 40 -6.77 2.22 -6.27
CA VAL A 40 -6.28 0.85 -6.13
C VAL A 40 -7.39 -0.11 -6.55
N PHE A 41 -7.08 -0.98 -7.51
CA PHE A 41 -7.96 -2.09 -7.89
C PHE A 41 -7.46 -3.36 -7.19
N PRO A 42 -8.07 -3.77 -6.07
CA PRO A 42 -7.61 -4.93 -5.31
C PRO A 42 -7.71 -6.18 -6.18
N LYS A 43 -6.56 -6.82 -6.40
CA LYS A 43 -6.49 -8.11 -7.09
C LYS A 43 -6.59 -9.25 -6.07
N PRO A 44 -7.39 -10.29 -6.33
CA PRO A 44 -7.47 -11.41 -5.40
C PRO A 44 -6.14 -12.14 -5.29
N HIS A 45 -5.76 -12.51 -4.07
CA HIS A 45 -4.54 -13.27 -3.83
C HIS A 45 -4.66 -14.67 -4.42
N LYS A 46 -3.66 -15.08 -5.23
CA LYS A 46 -3.56 -16.41 -5.86
C LYS A 46 -4.83 -16.82 -6.62
N ARG A 47 -5.45 -15.90 -7.37
CA ARG A 47 -6.69 -16.15 -8.13
C ARG A 47 -6.66 -17.41 -9.00
N ASP A 48 -5.50 -17.81 -9.50
CA ASP A 48 -5.37 -18.93 -10.42
C ASP A 48 -5.13 -20.28 -9.73
N SER A 49 -5.10 -20.33 -8.38
CA SER A 49 -4.96 -21.59 -7.62
C SER A 49 -6.24 -22.44 -7.65
N ASP A 50 -6.10 -23.73 -7.38
CA ASP A 50 -7.23 -24.68 -7.39
C ASP A 50 -8.32 -24.33 -6.35
N THR A 51 -7.93 -23.68 -5.24
CA THR A 51 -8.87 -23.18 -4.22
C THR A 51 -9.87 -22.16 -4.76
N TRP A 52 -9.59 -21.54 -5.91
CA TRP A 52 -10.49 -20.59 -6.58
C TRP A 52 -11.47 -21.24 -7.56
N ALA A 53 -11.45 -22.57 -7.73
CA ALA A 53 -12.30 -23.26 -8.73
C ALA A 53 -13.80 -22.91 -8.62
N ALA A 54 -14.36 -22.93 -7.40
CA ALA A 54 -15.77 -22.59 -7.18
C ALA A 54 -16.08 -21.13 -7.54
N ILE A 55 -15.18 -20.22 -7.20
CA ILE A 55 -15.32 -18.79 -7.50
C ILE A 55 -15.20 -18.52 -9.00
N ARG A 56 -14.21 -19.13 -9.67
CA ARG A 56 -14.03 -19.03 -11.13
C ARG A 56 -15.28 -19.45 -11.88
N LYS A 57 -15.86 -20.60 -11.53
CA LYS A 57 -17.08 -21.12 -12.13
C LYS A 57 -18.25 -20.12 -12.10
N ILE A 58 -18.40 -19.37 -11.00
CA ILE A 58 -19.44 -18.34 -10.88
C ILE A 58 -19.08 -17.12 -11.73
N THR A 59 -17.82 -16.67 -11.68
CA THR A 59 -17.43 -15.47 -12.45
C THR A 59 -17.42 -15.69 -13.96
N GLU A 60 -17.19 -16.92 -14.42
CA GLU A 60 -17.20 -17.30 -15.84
C GLU A 60 -18.59 -17.18 -16.48
N THR A 61 -19.66 -17.30 -15.69
CA THR A 61 -21.03 -17.08 -16.18
C THR A 61 -21.38 -15.60 -16.32
N GLY A 62 -20.49 -14.69 -15.89
CA GLY A 62 -20.74 -13.26 -15.81
C GLY A 62 -21.55 -12.85 -14.57
N GLU A 63 -21.88 -13.79 -13.68
CA GLU A 63 -22.56 -13.50 -12.42
C GLU A 63 -21.63 -12.75 -11.45
N LYS A 64 -22.19 -11.78 -10.72
CA LYS A 64 -21.50 -11.10 -9.63
C LYS A 64 -21.67 -11.90 -8.35
N ILE A 65 -20.55 -12.21 -7.71
CA ILE A 65 -20.54 -12.87 -6.40
C ILE A 65 -21.21 -11.96 -5.37
N GLY A 66 -22.22 -12.49 -4.70
CA GLY A 66 -22.95 -11.85 -3.61
C GLY A 66 -23.25 -12.83 -2.47
N LEU A 67 -23.97 -12.36 -1.45
CA LEU A 67 -24.30 -13.14 -0.25
C LEU A 67 -25.06 -14.44 -0.54
N ASN A 68 -25.79 -14.51 -1.64
CA ASN A 68 -26.48 -15.72 -2.12
C ASN A 68 -25.54 -16.91 -2.39
N HIS A 69 -24.24 -16.65 -2.63
CA HIS A 69 -23.22 -17.67 -2.87
C HIS A 69 -22.58 -18.20 -1.59
N PHE A 70 -22.82 -17.57 -0.44
CA PHE A 70 -22.20 -17.91 0.82
C PHE A 70 -23.23 -18.41 1.82
N LYS A 71 -22.83 -19.41 2.60
CA LYS A 71 -23.59 -19.90 3.74
C LYS A 71 -22.82 -19.57 5.02
N PRO A 72 -23.32 -18.66 5.88
CA PRO A 72 -22.72 -18.41 7.18
C PRO A 72 -22.66 -19.71 7.98
N ILE A 73 -21.50 -20.03 8.57
CA ILE A 73 -21.32 -21.25 9.35
C ILE A 73 -21.43 -20.95 10.84
N ARG A 74 -20.63 -20.00 11.35
CA ARG A 74 -20.67 -19.60 12.76
C ARG A 74 -20.30 -18.12 12.91
N PRO A 75 -20.91 -17.36 13.82
CA PRO A 75 -20.44 -16.01 14.13
C PRO A 75 -19.04 -16.07 14.76
N LEU A 76 -18.16 -15.19 14.31
CA LEU A 76 -16.80 -15.00 14.84
C LEU A 76 -16.71 -13.77 15.73
N GLY A 77 -17.55 -12.76 15.51
CA GLY A 77 -17.55 -11.54 16.32
C GLY A 77 -18.50 -10.46 15.80
N CYS A 78 -18.66 -9.39 16.58
CA CYS A 78 -19.46 -8.23 16.26
C CYS A 78 -18.67 -6.96 16.60
N GLY A 79 -18.60 -6.02 15.67
CA GLY A 79 -18.06 -4.68 15.88
C GLY A 79 -19.01 -3.61 15.37
N ASP A 80 -18.59 -2.34 15.44
CA ASP A 80 -19.46 -1.19 15.14
C ASP A 80 -19.90 -1.13 13.67
N THR A 81 -19.13 -1.73 12.75
CA THR A 81 -19.41 -1.74 11.31
C THR A 81 -20.09 -3.04 10.84
N GLY A 82 -20.39 -3.97 11.76
CA GLY A 82 -21.11 -5.20 11.43
C GLY A 82 -20.55 -6.45 12.10
N SER A 83 -21.12 -7.60 11.70
CA SER A 83 -20.79 -8.91 12.25
C SER A 83 -19.94 -9.73 11.29
N VAL A 84 -19.03 -10.51 11.85
CA VAL A 84 -18.18 -11.46 11.13
C VAL A 84 -18.74 -12.86 11.36
N HIS A 85 -18.95 -13.60 10.28
CA HIS A 85 -19.37 -15.00 10.25
C HIS A 85 -18.36 -15.86 9.49
#